data_AF-A0A8T5PP90-F1
#
_entry.id   AF-A0A8T5PP90-F1
#
_cell.length_a   1.000
_cell.length_b   1.000
_cell.length_c   1.000
_cell.angle_alpha   90.00
_cell.angle_beta   90.00
_cell.angle_gamma   90.00
#
_symmetry.space_group_name_H-M   'P 1'
#
loop_
_entity.id
_entity.type
_entity.pdbx_description
1 polymer ?
#
loop_
_entity_poly.entity_id
_entity_poly.type
_entity_poly.pdbx_seq_one_letter_code
_entity_poly.pdbx_strand_id
1 'polypeptide(L)' 'MIPKTDLDYVKLFASKLREDNSLFEQQKKLIESQMHSSSELFRKRFGTGKDFKKNAREYLKRIGLI' A
#
# COMPACT_ATOMS: atom_id res chain seq x y z
N MET A 1 9.51 -0.59 37.22
CA MET A 1 9.59 -0.54 35.75
C MET A 1 8.28 0.03 35.25
N ILE A 2 8.28 1.15 34.53
CA ILE A 2 7.04 1.71 33.98
C ILE A 2 6.62 0.82 32.79
N PRO A 3 5.41 0.25 32.77
CA PRO A 3 4.94 -0.55 31.64
C PRO A 3 4.92 0.31 30.38
N LYS A 4 5.45 -0.21 29.27
CA LYS A 4 5.33 0.48 27.98
C LYS A 4 3.88 0.43 27.52
N THR A 5 3.38 1.57 27.07
CA THR A 5 2.07 1.71 26.43
C THR A 5 2.20 1.56 24.92
N ASP A 6 1.10 1.28 24.23
CA ASP A 6 1.07 1.23 22.76
C ASP A 6 1.64 2.51 22.12
N LEU A 7 1.37 3.67 22.75
CA LEU A 7 1.87 4.96 22.29
C LEU A 7 3.40 5.05 22.35
N ASP A 8 4.04 4.39 23.32
CA ASP A 8 5.50 4.38 23.44
C ASP A 8 6.15 3.59 22.29
N TYR A 9 5.48 2.53 21.81
CA TYR A 9 5.93 1.79 20.63
C TYR A 9 5.77 2.61 19.35
N VAL A 10 4.67 3.36 19.20
CA VAL A 10 4.46 4.27 18.07
C VAL A 10 5.54 5.35 18.05
N LYS A 11 5.83 5.98 19.19
CA LYS A 11 6.89 7.00 19.32
C LYS A 11 8.27 6.42 19.00
N LEU A 12 8.58 5.24 19.52
CA LEU A 12 9.85 4.55 19.24
C LEU A 12 10.01 4.25 17.74
N PHE A 13 8.96 3.73 17.11
CA PHE A 13 8.94 3.45 15.68
C PHE A 13 9.15 4.72 14.84
N ALA A 14 8.45 5.80 15.18
CA ALA A 14 8.58 7.09 14.51
C ALA A 14 9.99 7.70 14.65
N SER A 15 10.58 7.63 15.85
CA SER A 15 11.96 8.08 16.09
C SER A 15 12.97 7.25 15.29
N LYS A 16 12.82 5.91 15.28
CA LYS A 16 13.67 5.01 14.50
C LYS A 16 13.58 5.26 13.00
N LEU A 17 12.39 5.56 12.48
CA LEU A 17 12.20 5.93 11.08
C LEU A 17 12.93 7.21 10.68
N ARG A 18 12.97 8.20 11.59
CA ARG A 18 13.64 9.48 11.34
C ARG A 18 15.16 9.38 11.46
N GLU A 19 15.65 8.56 12.38
CA GLU A 19 17.06 8.49 12.76
C GLU A 19 17.84 7.42 11.98
N ASP A 20 17.16 6.38 11.49
CA ASP A 20 17.76 5.29 10.73
C ASP A 20 17.19 5.21 9.32
N ASN A 21 17.92 5.78 8.36
CA ASN A 21 17.56 5.76 6.95
C ASN A 21 17.44 4.34 6.38
N SER A 22 18.10 3.34 6.96
CA SER A 22 18.02 1.95 6.45
C SER A 22 16.63 1.35 6.66
N LEU A 23 15.97 1.67 7.78
CA LEU A 23 14.59 1.27 8.06
C LEU A 23 13.62 1.95 7.10
N PHE A 24 13.85 3.23 6.80
CA PHE A 24 13.07 3.95 5.80
C PHE A 24 13.19 3.31 4.41
N GLU A 25 14.41 2.97 3.98
CA GLU A 25 14.65 2.32 2.69
C GLU A 25 13.97 0.95 2.57
N GLN A 26 13.97 0.15 3.64
CA GLN A 26 13.26 -1.13 3.66
C GLN A 26 11.74 -0.95 3.53
N GLN A 27 11.16 0.00 4.27
CA GLN A 27 9.73 0.30 4.19
C GLN A 27 9.34 0.87 2.83
N LYS A 28 10.16 1.76 2.29
CA LYS A 28 9.99 2.31 0.94
C LYS A 28 9.97 1.20 -0.11
N LYS A 29 10.94 0.28 -0.08
CA LYS A 29 10.97 -0.88 -0.98
C LYS A 29 9.73 -1.75 -0.88
N LEU A 30 9.22 -1.97 0.34
CA LEU A 30 7.99 -2.73 0.55
C LEU A 30 6.79 -2.02 -0.08
N ILE A 31 6.65 -0.71 0.15
CA ILE A 31 5.57 0.11 -0.42
C ILE A 31 5.66 0.13 -1.95
N GLU A 32 6.85 0.35 -2.51
CA GLU A 32 7.08 0.35 -3.95
C GLU A 32 6.75 -1.02 -4.57
N SER A 33 7.14 -2.11 -3.92
CA SER A 33 6.79 -3.47 -4.33
C SER A 33 5.27 -3.68 -4.34
N GLN A 34 4.57 -3.25 -3.29
CA GLN A 34 3.12 -3.35 -3.20
C GLN A 34 2.42 -2.50 -4.28
N MET A 35 2.89 -1.29 -4.53
CA MET A 35 2.37 -0.43 -5.59
C MET A 35 2.57 -1.06 -6.97
N HIS A 36 3.77 -1.58 -7.23
CA HIS A 36 4.09 -2.25 -8.49
C HIS A 36 3.22 -3.50 -8.71
N SER A 37 3.13 -4.38 -7.71
CA SER A 37 2.30 -5.59 -7.78
C SER A 37 0.81 -5.25 -7.95
N SER A 38 0.30 -4.24 -7.25
CA SER A 38 -1.09 -3.80 -7.40
C SER A 38 -1.36 -3.26 -8.81
N SER A 39 -0.47 -2.40 -9.31
CA SER A 39 -0.57 -1.85 -10.66
C SER A 39 -0.58 -2.95 -11.72
N GLU A 40 0.32 -3.94 -11.61
CA GLU A 40 0.37 -5.09 -12.51
C GLU A 40 -0.89 -5.97 -12.44
N LEU A 41 -1.39 -6.23 -11.23
CA LEU A 41 -2.61 -7.00 -11.03
C LEU A 41 -3.81 -6.29 -11.69
N PHE A 42 -3.96 -4.99 -11.46
CA PHE A 42 -5.03 -4.21 -12.06
C PHE A 42 -4.89 -4.09 -13.57
N ARG A 43 -3.67 -3.94 -14.08
CA ARG A 43 -3.38 -3.94 -15.52
C ARG A 43 -3.76 -5.26 -16.19
N LYS A 44 -3.40 -6.39 -15.59
CA LYS A 44 -3.79 -7.73 -16.09
C LYS A 44 -5.31 -7.94 -16.05
N ARG A 45 -5.97 -7.41 -15.02
CA ARG A 45 -7.42 -7.61 -14.81
C ARG A 45 -8.29 -6.68 -15.65
N PHE A 46 -7.87 -5.44 -15.83
CA PHE A 46 -8.70 -4.39 -16.42
C PHE A 46 -8.09 -3.81 -17.72
N GLY A 47 -6.85 -4.12 -18.07
CA GLY A 47 -6.17 -3.57 -19.23
C GLY A 47 -5.49 -2.22 -18.94
N THR A 48 -5.19 -1.46 -19.97
CA THR A 48 -4.55 -0.13 -19.87
C THR A 48 -5.41 0.95 -20.53
N GLY A 49 -5.15 2.22 -20.20
CA GLY A 49 -5.77 3.36 -20.89
C GLY A 49 -7.31 3.35 -20.83
N LYS A 50 -7.95 3.37 -22.01
CA LYS A 50 -9.41 3.42 -22.14
C LYS A 50 -10.10 2.12 -21.68
N ASP A 51 -9.43 0.97 -21.84
CA ASP A 51 -9.98 -0.34 -21.48
C ASP A 51 -10.06 -0.53 -19.97
N PHE A 52 -9.11 0.05 -19.23
CA PHE A 52 -9.08 0.00 -17.77
C PHE A 52 -10.41 0.45 -17.16
N LYS A 53 -10.87 1.65 -17.52
CA LYS A 53 -12.09 2.24 -16.95
C LYS A 53 -13.32 1.44 -17.34
N LYS A 54 -13.40 0.98 -18.60
CA LYS A 54 -14.52 0.17 -19.09
C LYS A 54 -14.62 -1.14 -18.30
N ASN A 55 -13.53 -1.91 -18.26
CA ASN A 55 -13.49 -3.23 -17.63
C ASN A 55 -13.65 -3.13 -16.10
N ALA A 56 -13.07 -2.11 -15.46
CA ALA A 56 -13.28 -1.85 -14.04
C ALA A 56 -14.76 -1.53 -13.75
N ARG A 57 -15.41 -0.73 -14.60
CA ARG A 57 -16.83 -0.39 -14.43
C ARG A 57 -17.75 -1.59 -14.63
N GLU A 58 -17.48 -2.41 -15.64
CA GLU A 58 -18.20 -3.67 -15.87
C GLU A 58 -18.03 -4.63 -14.68
N TYR A 59 -16.82 -4.72 -14.14
CA TYR A 59 -16.55 -5.51 -12.93
C TYR A 59 -17.34 -5.00 -11.72
N LEU A 60 -17.32 -3.70 -11.45
CA LEU A 60 -18.03 -3.09 -10.31
C LEU A 60 -19.54 -3.30 -10.41
N LYS A 61 -20.13 -3.17 -11.62
CA LYS A 61 -21.54 -3.50 -11.87
C LYS A 61 -21.85 -4.96 -11.55
N ARG A 62 -20.98 -5.87 -11.99
CA ARG A 62 -21.17 -7.32 -11.77
C ARG A 62 -21.17 -7.70 -10.29
N ILE A 63 -20.42 -6.98 -9.45
CA ILE A 63 -20.35 -7.24 -8.00
C ILE A 63 -21.30 -6.35 -7.18
N GLY A 64 -22.14 -5.53 -7.83
CA GLY A 64 -23.15 -4.71 -7.16
C GLY A 64 -22.59 -3.54 -6.35
N LEU A 65 -21.39 -3.04 -6.69
CA LEU A 65 -20.82 -1.86 -6.03
C LEU A 65 -21.22 -0.54 -6.72
N ILE A 66 -21.72 -0.61 -7.97
CA ILE A 66 -22.29 0.50 -8.74
C ILE A 66 -23.41 0.00 -9.67
#